data_AF-A0A6J6G273-F1
#
_entry.id   AF-A0A6J6G273-F1
#
_cell.length_a   1.000
_cell.length_b   1.000
_cell.length_c   1.000
_cell.angle_alpha   90.00
_cell.angle_beta   90.00
_cell.angle_gamma   90.00
#
_symmetry.space_group_name_H-M   'P 1'
#
loop_
_entity.id
_entity.type
_entity.pdbx_description
1 polymer ?
#
loop_
_entity_poly.entity_id
_entity_poly.type
_entity_poly.pdbx_seq_one_letter_code
_entity_poly.pdbx_strand_id
1 'polypeptide(L)'
;MSGAVLEKVSARAYFAAWALVRWLPERLAYSLFYFGARILGRKQPKSVRRLRSNLERVAGNRTEAEMEALLLASLKSYMRYWCDTFRFPDWSKERSGQR
;
A
#
# COMPACT_ATOMS: atom_id res chain seq x y z
N MET A 1 -3.21 -14.48 26.95
CA MET A 1 -3.69 -13.11 26.68
C MET A 1 -4.74 -13.19 25.59
N SER A 2 -5.98 -12.72 25.82
CA SER A 2 -7.11 -13.05 24.95
C SER A 2 -7.11 -12.30 23.61
N GLY A 3 -7.69 -12.91 22.58
CA GLY A 3 -7.83 -12.32 21.24
C GLY A 3 -8.56 -10.96 21.24
N ALA A 4 -9.47 -10.74 22.19
CA ALA A 4 -10.20 -9.48 22.31
C ALA A 4 -9.31 -8.26 22.66
N VAL A 5 -8.18 -8.46 23.35
CA VAL A 5 -7.22 -7.37 23.61
C VAL A 5 -6.45 -7.03 22.33
N LEU A 6 -6.04 -8.05 21.55
CA LEU A 6 -5.34 -7.86 20.29
C LEU A 6 -6.22 -7.12 19.27
N GLU A 7 -7.50 -7.50 19.15
CA GLU A 7 -8.45 -6.82 18.27
C GLU A 7 -8.65 -5.35 18.64
N LYS A 8 -8.83 -5.03 19.93
CA LYS A 8 -8.96 -3.64 20.39
C LYS A 8 -7.73 -2.80 20.08
N VAL A 9 -6.53 -3.37 20.25
CA VAL A 9 -5.27 -2.70 19.91
C VAL A 9 -5.15 -2.49 18.41
N SER A 10 -5.47 -3.52 17.60
CA SER A 10 -5.46 -3.42 16.13
C SER A 10 -6.44 -2.37 15.61
N ALA A 11 -7.66 -2.32 16.15
CA ALA A 11 -8.66 -1.32 15.78
C ALA A 11 -8.17 0.10 16.12
N ARG A 12 -7.63 0.31 17.32
CA ARG A 12 -7.07 1.61 17.72
C ARG A 12 -5.89 2.03 16.85
N ALA A 13 -4.98 1.12 16.54
CA ALA A 13 -3.87 1.38 15.64
C ALA A 13 -4.35 1.73 14.23
N TYR A 14 -5.38 1.05 13.74
CA TYR A 14 -6.00 1.35 12.45
C TYR A 14 -6.61 2.75 12.43
N PHE A 15 -7.41 3.12 13.43
CA PHE A 15 -7.99 4.47 13.52
C PHE A 15 -6.92 5.55 13.66
N ALA A 16 -5.86 5.31 14.44
CA ALA A 16 -4.75 6.24 14.57
C ALA A 16 -4.01 6.45 13.23
N ALA A 17 -3.74 5.36 12.51
CA ALA A 17 -3.14 5.44 11.17
C ALA A 17 -4.05 6.20 10.20
N TRP A 18 -5.36 5.95 10.25
CA TRP A 18 -6.33 6.66 9.42
C TRP A 18 -6.32 8.17 9.69
N ALA A 19 -6.43 8.56 10.96
CA ALA A 19 -6.40 9.97 11.36
C ALA A 19 -5.09 10.65 10.93
N LEU A 20 -3.95 10.00 11.16
CA LEU A 20 -2.63 10.52 10.78
C LEU A 20 -2.51 10.71 9.26
N VAL A 21 -2.92 9.72 8.46
CA VAL A 21 -2.81 9.80 6.99
C VAL A 21 -3.70 10.90 6.41
N ARG A 22 -4.86 11.17 7.02
CA ARG A 22 -5.74 12.28 6.62
C ARG A 22 -5.16 13.65 6.98
N TRP A 23 -4.57 13.75 8.17
CA TRP A 23 -3.98 15.00 8.65
C TRP A 23 -2.73 15.43 7.87
N LEU A 24 -1.93 14.48 7.37
CA LEU A 24 -0.70 14.80 6.64
C LEU A 24 -0.97 15.53 5.31
N PRO A 25 -0.05 16.43 4.88
CA PRO A 25 -0.05 16.96 3.53
C PRO A 25 0.05 15.84 2.50
N GLU A 26 -0.67 15.98 1.39
CA GLU A 26 -0.83 14.94 0.38
C GLU A 26 0.51 14.37 -0.13
N ARG A 27 1.44 15.25 -0.48
CA ARG A 27 2.77 14.87 -0.98
C ARG A 27 3.53 14.00 0.02
N LEU A 28 3.41 14.29 1.31
CA LEU A 28 4.07 13.55 2.37
C LEU A 28 3.41 12.19 2.58
N ALA A 29 2.08 12.14 2.59
CA ALA A 29 1.33 10.89 2.69
C ALA A 29 1.75 9.90 1.58
N TYR A 30 1.66 10.28 0.31
CA TYR A 30 2.07 9.39 -0.78
C TYR A 30 3.55 9.01 -0.73
N SER A 31 4.43 9.95 -0.35
CA SER A 31 5.87 9.68 -0.23
C SER A 31 6.16 8.59 0.82
N LEU A 32 5.47 8.62 1.97
CA LEU A 32 5.59 7.59 3.01
C LEU A 32 5.12 6.22 2.51
N PHE A 33 3.97 6.18 1.81
CA PHE A 33 3.44 4.94 1.22
C PHE A 33 4.38 4.36 0.15
N TYR A 34 4.94 5.20 -0.73
CA TYR A 34 5.94 4.76 -1.72
C TYR A 34 7.28 4.35 -1.11
N PHE A 35 7.67 4.96 0.01
CA PHE A 35 8.80 4.48 0.79
C PHE A 35 8.52 3.09 1.38
N GLY A 36 7.32 2.86 1.91
CA GLY A 36 6.84 1.54 2.32
C GLY A 36 6.91 0.49 1.19
N ALA A 37 6.47 0.85 -0.02
CA ALA A 37 6.58 -0.01 -1.21
C ALA A 37 8.03 -0.42 -1.48
N ARG A 38 8.99 0.53 -1.41
CA ARG A 38 10.42 0.26 -1.60
C ARG A 38 10.98 -0.67 -0.51
N ILE A 39 10.61 -0.45 0.75
CA ILE A 39 11.02 -1.34 1.86
C ILE A 39 10.48 -2.75 1.64
N LEU A 40 9.19 -2.88 1.29
CA LEU A 40 8.56 -4.19 1.04
C LEU A 40 9.19 -4.91 -0.15
N GLY A 41 9.48 -4.16 -1.22
CA GLY A 41 10.18 -4.70 -2.40
C GLY A 41 11.56 -5.24 -2.06
N ARG A 42 12.30 -4.58 -1.16
CA ARG A 42 13.62 -5.05 -0.69
C ARG A 42 13.52 -6.21 0.31
N LYS A 43 12.61 -6.12 1.28
CA LYS A 43 12.46 -7.14 2.34
C LYS A 43 11.83 -8.44 1.84
N GLN A 44 11.12 -8.40 0.71
CA GLN A 44 10.47 -9.56 0.09
C GLN A 44 9.74 -10.46 1.12
N PRO A 45 8.84 -9.94 1.98
CA PRO A 45 8.10 -10.79 2.91
C PRO A 45 7.21 -11.79 2.16
N LYS A 46 6.69 -12.80 2.87
CA LYS A 46 5.89 -13.90 2.27
C LYS A 46 4.77 -13.41 1.34
N SER A 47 4.08 -12.32 1.69
CA SER A 47 3.04 -11.70 0.87
C SER A 47 3.57 -11.12 -0.44
N VAL A 48 4.73 -10.46 -0.41
CA VAL A 48 5.36 -9.87 -1.61
C VAL A 48 5.92 -10.96 -2.53
N ARG A 49 6.52 -12.02 -1.98
CA ARG A 49 6.94 -13.18 -2.79
C ARG A 49 5.76 -13.86 -3.48
N ARG A 50 4.61 -13.94 -2.79
CA ARG A 50 3.37 -14.43 -3.40
C ARG A 50 2.89 -13.51 -4.52
N LEU A 51 2.90 -12.19 -4.30
CA LEU A 51 2.58 -11.22 -5.35
C LEU A 51 3.50 -11.40 -6.56
N ARG A 52 4.80 -11.54 -6.35
CA ARG A 52 5.77 -11.81 -7.41
C ARG A 52 5.44 -13.08 -8.19
N SER A 53 5.21 -14.20 -7.49
CA SER A 53 4.81 -15.45 -8.13
C SER A 53 3.50 -15.34 -8.92
N ASN A 54 2.56 -14.50 -8.46
CA ASN A 54 1.35 -14.23 -9.22
C ASN A 54 1.63 -13.40 -10.48
N LEU A 55 2.48 -12.37 -10.36
CA LEU A 55 2.90 -11.53 -11.49
C LEU A 55 3.62 -12.37 -12.56
N GLU A 56 4.51 -13.28 -12.16
CA GLU A 56 5.23 -14.18 -13.08
C GLU A 56 4.27 -15.06 -13.90
N ARG A 57 3.14 -15.47 -13.31
CA ARG A 57 2.11 -16.25 -14.02
C ARG A 57 1.34 -15.44 -15.07
N VAL A 58 1.15 -14.14 -14.86
CA VAL A 58 0.27 -13.31 -15.71
C VAL A 58 1.04 -12.39 -16.65
N ALA A 59 2.28 -12.03 -16.33
CA ALA A 59 3.03 -10.99 -17.02
C ALA A 59 3.88 -11.51 -18.19
N GLY A 60 3.79 -12.82 -18.48
CA GLY A 60 4.56 -13.50 -19.53
C GLY A 60 6.05 -13.64 -19.21
N ASN A 61 6.84 -14.00 -20.21
CA ASN A 61 8.30 -14.10 -20.08
C ASN A 61 8.91 -12.70 -19.97
N ARG A 62 9.57 -12.44 -18.85
CA ARG A 62 10.27 -11.20 -18.54
C ARG A 62 11.65 -11.53 -17.97
N THR A 63 12.60 -10.65 -18.19
CA THR A 63 13.90 -10.71 -17.51
C THR A 63 13.74 -10.46 -16.00
N GLU A 64 14.73 -10.87 -15.21
CA GLU A 64 14.72 -10.64 -13.76
C GLU A 64 14.55 -9.14 -13.42
N ALA A 65 15.28 -8.26 -14.12
CA ALA A 65 15.20 -6.81 -13.92
C ALA A 65 13.81 -6.23 -14.22
N GLU A 66 13.18 -6.70 -15.30
CA GLU A 66 11.80 -6.31 -15.65
C GLU A 66 10.79 -6.82 -14.61
N MET A 67 11.00 -8.02 -14.08
CA MET A 67 10.15 -8.57 -13.02
C MET A 67 10.29 -7.80 -11.71
N GLU A 68 11.51 -7.39 -11.33
CA GLU A 68 11.73 -6.53 -10.17
C GLU A 68 11.07 -5.15 -10.33
N ALA A 69 11.20 -4.55 -11.52
CA ALA A 69 10.55 -3.28 -11.84
C ALA A 69 9.02 -3.39 -11.77
N LEU A 70 8.45 -4.47 -12.34
CA LEU A 70 7.01 -4.74 -12.30
C LEU A 70 6.51 -4.98 -10.87
N LEU A 71 7.26 -5.73 -10.07
CA LEU A 71 6.93 -5.96 -8.66
C LEU A 71 6.90 -4.63 -7.89
N LEU A 72 7.92 -3.79 -8.05
CA LEU A 72 7.97 -2.49 -7.38
C LEU A 72 6.85 -1.56 -7.86
N ALA A 73 6.54 -1.54 -9.16
CA ALA A 73 5.42 -0.77 -9.71
C ALA A 73 4.08 -1.24 -9.12
N SER A 74 3.89 -2.56 -9.02
CA SER A 74 2.69 -3.18 -8.43
C SER A 74 2.54 -2.81 -6.95
N LEU A 75 3.64 -2.86 -6.18
CA LEU A 75 3.63 -2.45 -4.77
C LEU A 75 3.34 -0.96 -4.61
N LYS A 76 3.91 -0.09 -5.45
CA LYS A 76 3.61 1.35 -5.45
C LYS A 76 2.14 1.61 -5.77
N SER A 77 1.58 0.91 -6.75
CA SER A 77 0.15 1.01 -7.09
C SER A 77 -0.74 0.59 -5.93
N TYR A 78 -0.43 -0.55 -5.30
CA TYR A 78 -1.15 -1.05 -4.13
C TYR A 78 -1.07 -0.08 -2.93
N MET A 79 0.11 0.48 -2.67
CA MET A 79 0.30 1.46 -1.60
C MET A 79 -0.43 2.79 -1.90
N ARG A 80 -0.46 3.22 -3.17
CA ARG A 80 -1.29 4.36 -3.59
C ARG A 80 -2.77 4.09 -3.32
N TYR A 81 -3.29 2.94 -3.72
CA TYR A 81 -4.69 2.56 -3.46
C TYR A 81 -5.06 2.64 -1.98
N TRP A 82 -4.19 2.18 -1.09
CA TRP A 82 -4.44 2.30 0.35
C TRP A 82 -4.39 3.74 0.84
N CYS A 83 -3.41 4.52 0.38
CA CYS A 83 -3.33 5.94 0.70
C CYS A 83 -4.60 6.69 0.24
N ASP A 84 -5.05 6.41 -0.99
CA ASP A 84 -6.29 6.93 -1.56
C ASP A 84 -7.47 6.54 -0.68
N THR A 85 -7.63 5.26 -0.33
CA THR A 85 -8.70 4.77 0.54
C THR A 85 -8.76 5.50 1.89
N PHE A 86 -7.62 5.73 2.55
CA PHE A 86 -7.60 6.46 3.81
C PHE A 86 -8.01 7.94 3.66
N ARG A 87 -7.67 8.57 2.54
CA ARG A 87 -7.91 10.00 2.26
C ARG A 87 -9.21 10.26 1.51
N PHE A 88 -9.82 9.22 0.95
CA PHE A 88 -11.05 9.28 0.17
C PHE A 88 -12.17 10.07 0.85
N PRO A 89 -12.41 9.95 2.18
CA PRO A 89 -13.49 10.71 2.80
C PRO A 89 -13.26 12.23 2.87
N ASP A 90 -12.04 12.72 2.59
CA ASP A 90 -11.72 14.15 2.49
C ASP A 90 -11.76 14.68 1.04
N TRP A 91 -11.98 13.81 0.05
CA TRP A 91 -11.97 14.24 -1.36
C TRP A 91 -13.24 15.00 -1.72
N SER A 92 -13.08 16.08 -2.50
CA SER A 92 -14.21 16.75 -3.14
C SER A 92 -14.86 15.84 -4.19
N LYS A 93 -16.13 16.08 -4.50
CA LYS A 93 -16.85 15.33 -5.55
C LYS A 93 -16.13 15.39 -6.90
N GLU A 94 -15.59 16.56 -7.25
CA GLU A 94 -14.80 16.77 -8.46
C GLU A 94 -13.55 15.88 -8.48
N ARG A 95 -12.80 15.85 -7.37
CA ARG A 95 -11.61 15.01 -7.25
C ARG A 95 -11.92 13.52 -7.34
N SER A 96 -13.03 13.08 -6.75
CA SER A 96 -13.46 11.68 -6.84
C SER A 96 -13.81 11.26 -8.27
N GLY A 97 -14.22 12.19 -9.14
CA GLY A 97 -14.47 11.91 -10.56
C GLY A 97 -13.22 11.92 -11.45
N GLN A 98 -12.08 12.43 -10.97
CA GLN A 98 -10.82 12.54 -11.72
C GLN A 98 -9.83 11.40 -11.42
N ARG A 99 -10.22 10.42 -10.60
CA ARG A 99 -9.33 9.38 -10.06
C ARG A 99 -9.55 8.01 -10.65
#